data_AF-A0A535NGD1-F1
#
_entry.id   AF-A0A535NGD1-F1
#
_cell.length_a   1.000
_cell.length_b   1.000
_cell.length_c   1.000
_cell.angle_alpha   90.00
_cell.angle_beta   90.00
_cell.angle_gamma   90.00
#
_symmetry.space_group_name_H-M   'P 1'
#
loop_
_entity.id
_entity.type
_entity.pdbx_description
1 polymer ?
#
loop_
_entity_poly.entity_id
_entity_poly.type
_entity_poly.pdbx_seq_one_letter_code
_entity_poly.pdbx_strand_id
1 'polypeptide(L)'
;MEPTQRPSMIHRRSTPIAVAVLLCILALGTAVTSATPASAASGIGVWVGYADSLRAEATSFPTPWLGSPNTAFDGCTPATTCTYDAGAVRVVNNTGSTVTVNAIAVHISTCTYTGWLPATLAPGAELIVTQLTSGAEDGCSGPSPAHFDTSDVGPGGSDYSGHCDPNGIVPMVDVTINNQTTSYPDTYQVLNTGGIDAATCPVLSNESIQWTTIGHAPCRGSVLSLAPAGQTHGVGTTATVVATFANSCGQPLQDVSVQFAAIGGPNNGRTGNGTTDANGQTPYSYSSAVAGTDTWRASVTNIAGTITSNTVTVTWVLFAPGGGAFVISDLKDVQGGPAYWWGAQWWKKDPLSTGLAPAAFKGFEKSNLTPSCGQTWTTRPGNSPPPPRTVPANIDMLVIVSSHIT
;
A
#
# COMPACT_ATOMS: atom_id res chain seq x y z
N MET A 1 -39.86 3.11 -82.93
CA MET A 1 -38.93 2.30 -83.74
C MET A 1 -37.99 1.60 -82.76
N GLU A 2 -38.13 0.28 -82.62
CA GLU A 2 -37.06 -0.64 -82.20
C GLU A 2 -36.11 -0.90 -83.40
N PRO A 3 -34.99 -1.68 -83.34
CA PRO A 3 -34.59 -2.71 -82.34
C PRO A 3 -33.22 -2.36 -81.65
N THR A 4 -32.44 -3.21 -80.95
CA THR A 4 -32.35 -4.70 -80.87
C THR A 4 -31.77 -5.20 -79.53
N GLN A 5 -31.85 -6.51 -79.28
CA GLN A 5 -31.28 -7.28 -78.16
C GLN A 5 -29.76 -7.63 -78.34
N ARG A 6 -28.98 -8.34 -77.50
CA ARG A 6 -29.19 -9.45 -76.50
C ARG A 6 -27.97 -9.57 -75.50
N PRO A 7 -27.75 -10.60 -74.64
CA PRO A 7 -27.17 -10.42 -73.28
C PRO A 7 -25.92 -11.29 -72.96
N SER A 8 -25.44 -11.28 -71.71
CA SER A 8 -24.55 -12.33 -71.16
C SER A 8 -24.76 -12.56 -69.66
N MET A 9 -24.65 -13.82 -69.22
CA MET A 9 -24.83 -14.25 -67.82
C MET A 9 -23.54 -14.16 -67.01
N ILE A 10 -23.62 -13.91 -65.69
CA ILE A 10 -22.62 -14.37 -64.71
C ILE A 10 -23.34 -15.03 -63.51
N HIS A 11 -22.71 -16.09 -63.00
CA HIS A 11 -23.27 -17.06 -62.06
C HIS A 11 -23.32 -16.60 -60.59
N ARG A 12 -24.28 -17.15 -59.82
CA ARG A 12 -24.26 -17.13 -58.35
C ARG A 12 -23.11 -17.98 -57.80
N ARG A 13 -22.44 -17.52 -56.74
CA ARG A 13 -21.93 -18.38 -55.66
C ARG A 13 -22.15 -17.70 -54.31
N SER A 14 -22.88 -18.38 -53.43
CA SER A 14 -23.13 -17.99 -52.04
C SER A 14 -22.27 -18.84 -51.10
N THR A 15 -21.53 -18.21 -50.21
CA THR A 15 -20.73 -18.87 -49.15
C THR A 15 -21.60 -19.14 -47.92
N PRO A 16 -21.54 -20.33 -47.29
CA PRO A 16 -22.31 -20.64 -46.09
C PRO A 16 -21.66 -20.12 -44.82
N ILE A 17 -22.49 -19.66 -43.87
CA ILE A 17 -22.09 -19.36 -42.49
C ILE A 17 -22.12 -20.67 -41.69
N ALA A 18 -21.02 -21.01 -41.02
CA ALA A 18 -20.95 -22.19 -40.17
C ALA A 18 -21.62 -21.93 -38.81
N VAL A 19 -22.60 -22.76 -38.46
CA VAL A 19 -23.23 -22.78 -37.12
C VAL A 19 -22.45 -23.76 -36.25
N ALA A 20 -21.81 -23.26 -35.19
CA ALA A 20 -21.17 -24.10 -34.18
C ALA A 20 -22.21 -24.56 -33.15
N VAL A 21 -22.49 -25.86 -33.10
CA VAL A 21 -23.33 -26.48 -32.06
C VAL A 21 -22.44 -26.86 -30.88
N LEU A 22 -22.69 -26.28 -29.71
CA LEU A 22 -21.97 -26.61 -28.48
C LEU A 22 -22.62 -27.83 -27.81
N LEU A 23 -21.84 -28.90 -27.64
CA LEU A 23 -22.32 -30.15 -27.05
C LEU A 23 -22.08 -30.14 -25.52
N CYS A 24 -23.14 -29.94 -24.73
CA CYS A 24 -23.06 -30.07 -23.27
C CYS A 24 -23.03 -31.54 -22.85
N ILE A 25 -21.87 -32.05 -22.45
CA ILE A 25 -21.72 -33.37 -21.81
C ILE A 25 -21.84 -33.18 -20.29
N LEU A 26 -22.90 -33.75 -19.71
CA LEU A 26 -23.11 -33.74 -18.26
C LEU A 26 -22.30 -34.86 -17.60
N ALA A 27 -21.22 -34.52 -16.89
CA ALA A 27 -20.47 -35.48 -16.08
C ALA A 27 -20.97 -35.44 -14.63
N LEU A 28 -21.65 -36.50 -14.18
CA LEU A 28 -22.00 -36.67 -12.76
C LEU A 28 -20.75 -37.14 -11.98
N GLY A 29 -19.98 -36.19 -11.47
CA GLY A 29 -18.95 -36.45 -10.46
C GLY A 29 -19.57 -36.58 -9.07
N THR A 30 -19.47 -37.76 -8.45
CA THR A 30 -19.82 -37.94 -7.03
C THR A 30 -18.82 -37.20 -6.16
N ALA A 31 -19.22 -36.05 -5.61
CA ALA A 31 -18.39 -35.29 -4.68
C ALA A 31 -18.26 -36.05 -3.35
N VAL A 32 -17.07 -36.61 -3.10
CA VAL A 32 -16.68 -37.04 -1.76
C VAL A 32 -16.45 -35.77 -0.94
N THR A 33 -17.30 -35.51 0.04
CA THR A 33 -17.16 -34.36 0.94
C THR A 33 -16.01 -34.59 1.92
N SER A 34 -14.79 -34.26 1.51
CA SER A 34 -13.71 -33.95 2.44
C SER A 34 -14.13 -32.73 3.27
N ALA A 35 -14.19 -32.88 4.59
CA ALA A 35 -14.54 -31.78 5.48
C ALA A 35 -13.57 -30.61 5.30
N THR A 36 -14.08 -29.48 4.82
CA THR A 36 -13.33 -28.22 4.79
C THR A 36 -13.10 -27.73 6.22
N PRO A 37 -11.89 -27.28 6.60
CA PRO A 37 -11.70 -26.58 7.87
C PRO A 37 -12.64 -25.38 7.94
N ALA A 38 -13.16 -25.10 9.14
CA ALA A 38 -14.18 -24.07 9.33
C ALA A 38 -13.66 -22.71 8.84
N SER A 39 -14.49 -22.00 8.08
CA SER A 39 -14.19 -20.63 7.67
C SER A 39 -14.02 -19.77 8.91
N ALA A 40 -12.85 -19.13 9.07
CA ALA A 40 -12.75 -17.93 9.87
C ALA A 40 -13.84 -16.94 9.41
N ALA A 41 -14.40 -16.16 10.34
CA ALA A 41 -15.38 -15.14 10.00
C ALA A 41 -14.80 -14.22 8.90
N SER A 42 -15.53 -14.04 7.80
CA SER A 42 -15.00 -13.63 6.48
C SER A 42 -14.56 -12.17 6.40
N GLY A 43 -13.56 -11.80 7.19
CA GLY A 43 -13.08 -10.44 7.43
C GLY A 43 -12.39 -10.24 8.79
N ILE A 44 -12.27 -11.26 9.65
CA ILE A 44 -11.35 -11.21 10.79
C ILE A 44 -9.98 -11.76 10.37
N GLY A 45 -8.93 -10.97 10.56
CA GLY A 45 -7.55 -11.43 10.41
C GLY A 45 -6.97 -11.85 11.76
N VAL A 46 -6.36 -13.04 11.83
CA VAL A 46 -5.55 -13.47 12.98
C VAL A 46 -4.10 -13.57 12.53
N TRP A 47 -3.23 -12.88 13.27
CA TRP A 47 -1.82 -12.71 12.99
C TRP A 47 -1.00 -13.06 14.20
N VAL A 48 0.23 -13.48 13.96
CA VAL A 48 1.23 -13.83 14.96
C VAL A 48 2.54 -13.13 14.62
N GLY A 49 3.34 -12.88 15.64
CA GLY A 49 4.67 -12.30 15.52
C GLY A 49 5.50 -12.63 16.74
N TYR A 50 6.78 -12.29 16.68
CA TYR A 50 7.68 -12.30 17.83
C TYR A 50 8.24 -10.89 18.01
N ALA A 51 8.23 -10.38 19.24
CA ALA A 51 8.65 -9.04 19.60
C ALA A 51 9.92 -9.12 20.47
N ASP A 52 11.05 -8.76 19.89
CA ASP A 52 12.34 -8.65 20.59
C ASP A 52 12.86 -7.22 20.47
N SER A 53 12.87 -6.52 21.60
CA SER A 53 13.48 -5.20 21.76
C SER A 53 14.75 -5.23 22.62
N LEU A 54 15.19 -6.40 23.10
CA LEU A 54 16.52 -6.59 23.72
C LEU A 54 17.61 -6.44 22.66
N ARG A 55 17.39 -7.02 21.48
CA ARG A 55 18.29 -6.98 20.32
C ARG A 55 17.60 -6.22 19.19
N ALA A 56 17.17 -5.00 19.49
CA ALA A 56 16.28 -4.19 18.65
C ALA A 56 16.66 -4.12 17.16
N GLU A 57 15.78 -4.63 16.29
CA GLU A 57 15.85 -4.48 14.83
C GLU A 57 14.53 -3.91 14.30
N ALA A 58 14.59 -2.65 13.85
CA ALA A 58 13.40 -1.88 13.50
C ALA A 58 12.55 -2.50 12.39
N THR A 59 13.18 -3.16 11.41
CA THR A 59 12.46 -3.75 10.26
C THR A 59 11.74 -5.04 10.62
N SER A 60 12.28 -5.81 11.56
CA SER A 60 11.74 -7.09 12.01
C SER A 60 10.68 -6.96 13.11
N PHE A 61 10.79 -5.93 13.96
CA PHE A 61 9.90 -5.73 15.10
C PHE A 61 8.41 -5.56 14.69
N PRO A 62 7.46 -6.30 15.30
CA PRO A 62 6.03 -6.22 15.01
C PRO A 62 5.48 -4.78 14.98
N THR A 63 4.94 -4.36 13.84
CA THR A 63 4.42 -3.01 13.59
C THR A 63 3.15 -3.12 12.73
N PRO A 64 1.96 -2.69 13.19
CA PRO A 64 1.68 -1.84 14.35
C PRO A 64 1.95 -2.48 15.72
N TRP A 65 2.02 -1.63 16.75
CA TRP A 65 2.21 -1.97 18.16
C TRP A 65 1.51 -0.93 19.07
N LEU A 66 1.73 -0.93 20.39
CA LEU A 66 1.15 0.08 21.29
C LEU A 66 1.35 1.52 20.78
N GLY A 67 0.27 2.30 20.77
CA GLY A 67 0.27 3.70 20.33
C GLY A 67 0.02 3.90 18.84
N SER A 68 -0.15 2.81 18.08
CA SER A 68 -0.60 2.88 16.69
C SER A 68 -2.10 3.25 16.62
N PRO A 69 -2.55 3.97 15.58
CA PRO A 69 -3.97 4.26 15.35
C PRO A 69 -4.86 3.01 15.43
N ASN A 70 -6.10 3.14 15.91
CA ASN A 70 -7.10 2.05 15.97
C ASN A 70 -6.70 0.75 16.73
N THR A 71 -5.52 0.73 17.37
CA THR A 71 -4.98 -0.41 18.12
C THR A 71 -5.43 -0.40 19.57
N ALA A 72 -6.22 -1.41 19.97
CA ALA A 72 -6.27 -1.85 21.36
C ALA A 72 -5.01 -2.70 21.64
N PHE A 73 -4.38 -2.51 22.79
CA PHE A 73 -3.17 -3.21 23.17
C PHE A 73 -3.28 -3.68 24.62
N ASP A 74 -3.08 -4.97 24.86
CA ASP A 74 -2.98 -5.54 26.19
C ASP A 74 -1.65 -6.31 26.35
N GLY A 75 -0.75 -5.71 27.11
CA GLY A 75 0.66 -6.05 27.15
C GLY A 75 1.37 -5.16 28.16
N CYS A 76 2.68 -5.28 28.25
CA CYS A 76 3.49 -4.51 29.18
C CYS A 76 3.30 -3.02 28.95
N THR A 77 3.00 -2.29 30.04
CA THR A 77 2.77 -0.84 30.02
C THR A 77 3.53 -0.12 31.15
N PRO A 78 4.08 1.09 30.89
CA PRO A 78 4.13 1.77 29.59
C PRO A 78 5.18 1.14 28.67
N ALA A 79 4.83 0.86 27.40
CA ALA A 79 5.71 0.12 26.48
C ALA A 79 7.10 0.77 26.28
N THR A 80 7.22 2.08 26.49
CA THR A 80 8.49 2.83 26.43
C THR A 80 9.51 2.41 27.49
N THR A 81 9.10 1.69 28.54
CA THR A 81 10.00 1.09 29.55
C THR A 81 9.94 -0.44 29.53
N CYS A 82 9.21 -1.02 28.57
CA CYS A 82 9.09 -2.45 28.42
C CYS A 82 10.15 -2.96 27.45
N THR A 83 10.89 -3.93 27.93
CA THR A 83 11.82 -4.72 27.17
C THR A 83 11.07 -5.95 26.71
N TYR A 84 10.87 -6.10 25.41
CA TYR A 84 10.13 -7.22 24.84
C TYR A 84 11.08 -8.34 24.45
N ASP A 85 10.62 -9.55 24.75
CA ASP A 85 11.18 -10.82 24.34
C ASP A 85 10.05 -11.85 24.45
N ALA A 86 9.14 -11.81 23.47
CA ALA A 86 7.88 -12.54 23.57
C ALA A 86 7.18 -12.77 22.23
N GLY A 87 6.38 -13.84 22.20
CA GLY A 87 5.33 -14.00 21.23
C GLY A 87 4.30 -12.86 21.28
N ALA A 88 3.56 -12.69 20.20
CA ALA A 88 2.46 -11.74 20.14
C ALA A 88 1.36 -12.24 19.20
N VAL A 89 0.11 -11.99 19.58
CA VAL A 89 -1.08 -12.28 18.75
C VAL A 89 -1.79 -10.97 18.42
N ARG A 90 -2.20 -10.83 17.16
CA ARG A 90 -2.93 -9.66 16.65
C ARG A 90 -4.21 -10.10 15.96
N VAL A 91 -5.34 -9.53 16.39
CA VAL A 91 -6.68 -9.78 15.83
C VAL A 91 -7.21 -8.50 15.21
N VAL A 92 -7.49 -8.54 13.92
CA VAL A 92 -7.89 -7.37 13.11
C VAL A 92 -9.34 -7.52 12.64
N ASN A 93 -10.18 -6.53 12.89
CA ASN A 93 -11.57 -6.53 12.43
C ASN A 93 -11.74 -5.80 11.09
N ASN A 94 -11.47 -6.50 9.98
CA ASN A 94 -11.74 -6.01 8.63
C ASN A 94 -13.18 -6.33 8.15
N THR A 95 -14.12 -6.61 9.07
CA THR A 95 -15.54 -6.72 8.74
C THR A 95 -16.23 -5.35 8.76
N GLY A 96 -17.41 -5.24 8.13
CA GLY A 96 -18.23 -4.03 8.18
C GLY A 96 -19.04 -3.86 9.47
N SER A 97 -18.70 -4.53 10.58
CA SER A 97 -19.46 -4.47 11.84
C SER A 97 -18.55 -4.59 13.06
N THR A 98 -18.95 -4.01 14.18
CA THR A 98 -18.22 -4.14 15.45
C THR A 98 -18.24 -5.59 15.94
N VAL A 99 -17.11 -6.09 16.42
CA VAL A 99 -16.98 -7.42 17.06
C VAL A 99 -16.37 -7.29 18.46
N THR A 100 -16.62 -8.26 19.33
CA THR A 100 -15.93 -8.37 20.62
C THR A 100 -15.00 -9.57 20.60
N VAL A 101 -13.70 -9.33 20.80
CA VAL A 101 -12.72 -10.39 21.14
C VAL A 101 -12.87 -10.63 22.64
N ASN A 102 -13.46 -11.77 23.01
CA ASN A 102 -13.78 -12.12 24.39
C ASN A 102 -12.58 -12.69 25.15
N ALA A 103 -11.73 -13.44 24.46
CA ALA A 103 -10.55 -14.07 25.03
C ALA A 103 -9.57 -14.49 23.93
N ILE A 104 -8.28 -14.51 24.28
CA ILE A 104 -7.24 -15.19 23.53
C ILE A 104 -6.56 -16.19 24.50
N ALA A 105 -6.27 -17.38 24.02
CA ALA A 105 -5.38 -18.33 24.69
C ALA A 105 -4.34 -18.86 23.69
N VAL A 106 -3.12 -19.07 24.16
CA VAL A 106 -2.02 -19.62 23.35
C VAL A 106 -1.48 -20.85 24.05
N HIS A 107 -1.40 -21.97 23.35
CA HIS A 107 -0.95 -23.25 23.88
C HIS A 107 0.35 -23.67 23.20
N ILE A 108 1.37 -24.01 23.99
CA ILE A 108 2.68 -24.47 23.53
C ILE A 108 3.05 -25.71 24.33
N SER A 109 3.01 -26.88 23.69
CA SER A 109 3.07 -28.19 24.35
C SER A 109 2.01 -28.33 25.46
N THR A 110 2.42 -28.37 26.72
CA THR A 110 1.54 -28.38 27.91
C THR A 110 1.35 -26.98 28.51
N CYS A 111 2.14 -25.99 28.09
CA CYS A 111 1.99 -24.62 28.52
C CYS A 111 0.75 -23.98 27.89
N THR A 112 0.10 -23.10 28.62
CA THR A 112 -1.04 -22.30 28.14
C THR A 112 -0.88 -20.90 28.69
N TYR A 113 -1.05 -19.87 27.87
CA TYR A 113 -1.03 -18.47 28.24
C TYR A 113 -2.41 -17.87 27.95
N THR A 114 -3.03 -17.22 28.94
CA THR A 114 -4.37 -16.62 28.80
C THR A 114 -4.65 -15.61 29.92
N GLY A 115 -5.72 -14.83 29.78
CA GLY A 115 -6.12 -13.81 30.76
C GLY A 115 -5.91 -12.37 30.30
N TRP A 116 -5.50 -12.16 29.05
CA TRP A 116 -5.59 -10.85 28.40
C TRP A 116 -7.01 -10.30 28.41
N LEU A 117 -7.13 -8.98 28.51
CA LEU A 117 -8.38 -8.25 28.60
C LEU A 117 -9.20 -8.36 27.30
N PRO A 118 -10.54 -8.51 27.40
CA PRO A 118 -11.41 -8.50 26.23
C PRO A 118 -11.45 -7.11 25.58
N ALA A 119 -11.54 -7.07 24.25
CA ALA A 119 -11.62 -5.84 23.48
C ALA A 119 -12.84 -5.81 22.55
N THR A 120 -13.42 -4.63 22.37
CA THR A 120 -14.47 -4.40 21.36
C THR A 120 -13.88 -3.62 20.20
N LEU A 121 -13.83 -4.25 19.02
CA LEU A 121 -13.17 -3.74 17.83
C LEU A 121 -14.23 -3.20 16.85
N ALA A 122 -14.22 -1.91 16.60
CA ALA A 122 -14.96 -1.30 15.48
C ALA A 122 -14.43 -1.82 14.12
N PRO A 123 -15.14 -1.60 13.00
CA PRO A 123 -14.60 -1.84 11.67
C PRO A 123 -13.25 -1.14 11.46
N GLY A 124 -12.24 -1.89 11.03
CA GLY A 124 -10.86 -1.44 10.87
C GLY A 124 -10.02 -1.44 12.15
N ALA A 125 -10.60 -1.68 13.33
CA ALA A 125 -9.84 -1.71 14.58
C ALA A 125 -9.21 -3.08 14.88
N GLU A 126 -8.19 -3.09 15.72
CA GLU A 126 -7.41 -4.28 16.07
C GLU A 126 -7.16 -4.43 17.57
N LEU A 127 -6.89 -5.66 18.00
CA LEU A 127 -6.33 -5.99 19.31
C LEU A 127 -4.95 -6.63 19.12
N ILE A 128 -3.95 -6.14 19.84
CA ILE A 128 -2.63 -6.77 19.99
C ILE A 128 -2.48 -7.24 21.44
N VAL A 129 -2.04 -8.49 21.63
CA VAL A 129 -1.72 -9.08 22.94
C VAL A 129 -0.32 -9.69 22.98
N THR A 130 0.37 -9.54 24.11
CA THR A 130 1.76 -10.01 24.35
C THR A 130 2.06 -10.08 25.86
N GLN A 131 3.31 -10.27 26.27
CA GLN A 131 3.74 -10.23 27.68
C GLN A 131 3.23 -9.00 28.43
N LEU A 132 2.83 -9.16 29.69
CA LEU A 132 2.33 -8.09 30.58
C LEU A 132 3.42 -7.45 31.45
N THR A 133 4.55 -8.12 31.63
CA THR A 133 5.73 -7.71 32.40
C THR A 133 6.92 -7.49 31.45
N SER A 134 7.88 -6.65 31.83
CA SER A 134 9.11 -6.39 31.06
C SER A 134 10.14 -7.51 31.23
N GLY A 135 10.78 -7.95 30.15
CA GLY A 135 11.81 -9.01 30.12
C GLY A 135 11.27 -10.42 29.82
N ALA A 136 12.19 -11.37 29.57
CA ALA A 136 11.91 -12.79 29.35
C ALA A 136 11.80 -13.59 30.67
N GLU A 137 11.30 -14.82 30.58
CA GLU A 137 11.41 -15.87 31.60
C GLU A 137 11.47 -17.23 30.89
N ASP A 138 12.55 -17.98 31.12
CA ASP A 138 12.85 -19.26 30.48
C ASP A 138 11.76 -20.31 30.78
N GLY A 139 11.26 -21.00 29.76
CA GLY A 139 10.27 -22.08 29.91
C GLY A 139 8.82 -21.62 30.16
N CYS A 140 7.99 -22.55 30.64
CA CYS A 140 6.55 -22.28 30.80
C CYS A 140 6.22 -21.40 32.02
N SER A 141 5.98 -20.11 31.77
CA SER A 141 5.54 -19.10 32.75
C SER A 141 4.01 -18.92 32.86
N GLY A 142 3.22 -19.70 32.10
CA GLY A 142 1.76 -19.69 32.15
C GLY A 142 1.15 -20.18 33.48
N PRO A 143 -0.15 -19.93 33.77
CA PRO A 143 -1.19 -19.49 32.84
C PRO A 143 -1.22 -17.99 32.55
N SER A 144 -0.63 -17.16 33.41
CA SER A 144 -0.55 -15.72 33.21
C SER A 144 0.45 -15.39 32.09
N PRO A 145 0.15 -14.47 31.15
CA PRO A 145 1.12 -13.99 30.18
C PRO A 145 1.97 -12.88 30.81
N ALA A 146 2.48 -13.10 32.03
CA ALA A 146 3.32 -12.12 32.72
C ALA A 146 4.62 -11.97 31.92
N HIS A 147 5.31 -13.08 31.73
CA HIS A 147 6.26 -13.28 30.64
C HIS A 147 5.56 -14.09 29.55
N PHE A 148 6.04 -13.98 28.32
CA PHE A 148 5.50 -14.69 27.16
C PHE A 148 6.61 -14.95 26.14
N ASP A 149 7.83 -15.16 26.64
CA ASP A 149 8.90 -15.81 25.87
C ASP A 149 8.41 -17.21 25.52
N THR A 150 8.35 -17.47 24.23
CA THR A 150 7.67 -18.64 23.67
C THR A 150 8.61 -19.47 22.79
N SER A 151 9.78 -18.92 22.46
CA SER A 151 10.99 -19.62 21.98
C SER A 151 11.48 -20.61 23.04
N ASP A 152 11.55 -20.16 24.29
CA ASP A 152 12.12 -20.89 25.42
C ASP A 152 11.22 -21.99 26.00
N VAL A 153 10.04 -22.24 25.41
CA VAL A 153 9.09 -23.26 25.88
C VAL A 153 9.31 -24.60 25.19
N GLY A 154 9.87 -25.56 25.92
CA GLY A 154 10.24 -26.88 25.45
C GLY A 154 9.17 -27.97 25.63
N PRO A 155 9.48 -29.22 25.21
CA PRO A 155 8.54 -30.34 25.27
C PRO A 155 8.11 -30.66 26.71
N GLY A 156 6.80 -30.68 26.95
CA GLY A 156 6.25 -30.83 28.30
C GLY A 156 6.27 -29.54 29.13
N GLY A 157 6.54 -28.39 28.50
CA GLY A 157 6.61 -27.08 29.16
C GLY A 157 7.92 -26.87 29.92
N SER A 158 8.97 -27.63 29.57
CA SER A 158 10.30 -27.41 30.12
C SER A 158 10.86 -26.06 29.69
N ASP A 159 11.86 -25.61 30.44
CA ASP A 159 12.90 -24.71 29.93
C ASP A 159 13.50 -25.28 28.63
N TYR A 160 13.76 -24.40 27.66
CA TYR A 160 14.39 -24.65 26.38
C TYR A 160 15.28 -23.47 25.94
N SER A 161 15.67 -22.59 26.87
CA SER A 161 16.57 -21.47 26.55
C SER A 161 17.94 -21.98 26.10
N GLY A 162 18.58 -21.24 25.21
CA GLY A 162 19.87 -21.60 24.61
C GLY A 162 19.85 -22.75 23.59
N HIS A 163 18.69 -23.33 23.26
CA HIS A 163 18.61 -24.47 22.35
C HIS A 163 18.50 -24.07 20.86
N CYS A 164 19.47 -24.51 20.06
CA CYS A 164 19.58 -24.19 18.64
C CYS A 164 18.88 -25.15 17.67
N ASP A 165 18.27 -26.22 18.17
CA ASP A 165 17.56 -27.24 17.37
C ASP A 165 16.04 -27.07 17.53
N PRO A 166 15.24 -27.10 16.44
CA PRO A 166 13.78 -27.02 16.53
C PRO A 166 13.16 -28.03 17.49
N ASN A 167 12.46 -27.55 18.53
CA ASN A 167 11.74 -28.42 19.48
C ASN A 167 10.54 -29.15 18.86
N GLY A 168 10.09 -28.73 17.67
CA GLY A 168 9.01 -29.37 16.90
C GLY A 168 7.60 -29.13 17.44
N ILE A 169 7.44 -28.19 18.38
CA ILE A 169 6.15 -27.84 18.97
C ILE A 169 5.46 -26.83 18.08
N VAL A 170 4.28 -27.18 17.56
CA VAL A 170 3.40 -26.25 16.83
C VAL A 170 2.49 -25.54 17.85
N PRO A 171 2.60 -24.20 18.02
CA PRO A 171 1.67 -23.46 18.88
C PRO A 171 0.24 -23.51 18.36
N MET A 172 -0.73 -23.46 19.27
CA MET A 172 -2.15 -23.30 18.96
C MET A 172 -2.66 -21.99 19.56
N VAL A 173 -3.36 -21.19 18.78
CA VAL A 173 -4.00 -19.95 19.24
C VAL A 173 -5.52 -20.11 19.20
N ASP A 174 -6.16 -20.08 20.36
CA ASP A 174 -7.60 -20.03 20.50
C ASP A 174 -8.07 -18.58 20.59
N VAL A 175 -8.81 -18.11 19.58
CA VAL A 175 -9.40 -16.76 19.57
C VAL A 175 -10.91 -16.89 19.73
N THR A 176 -11.46 -16.28 20.78
CA THR A 176 -12.91 -16.27 21.05
C THR A 176 -13.50 -14.94 20.66
N ILE A 177 -14.38 -14.93 19.65
CA ILE A 177 -15.02 -13.71 19.12
C ILE A 177 -16.54 -13.88 19.20
N ASN A 178 -17.23 -12.89 19.76
CA ASN A 178 -18.67 -12.91 19.99
C ASN A 178 -19.16 -14.21 20.68
N ASN A 179 -18.36 -14.71 21.64
CA ASN A 179 -18.51 -15.97 22.37
C ASN A 179 -18.39 -17.26 21.52
N GLN A 180 -17.77 -17.19 20.34
CA GLN A 180 -17.43 -18.34 19.50
C GLN A 180 -15.91 -18.49 19.42
N THR A 181 -15.38 -19.63 19.86
CA THR A 181 -13.94 -19.92 19.83
C THR A 181 -13.54 -20.57 18.51
N THR A 182 -12.46 -20.09 17.91
CA THR A 182 -11.80 -20.73 16.76
C THR A 182 -10.33 -20.96 17.09
N SER A 183 -9.87 -22.19 16.90
CA SER A 183 -8.49 -22.62 17.14
C SER A 183 -7.68 -22.55 15.85
N TYR A 184 -6.51 -21.91 15.91
CA TYR A 184 -5.62 -21.70 14.78
C TYR A 184 -4.25 -22.33 15.08
N PRO A 185 -3.78 -23.31 14.29
CA PRO A 185 -2.42 -23.82 14.41
C PRO A 185 -1.44 -22.84 13.78
N ASP A 186 -0.41 -22.44 14.53
CA ASP A 186 0.73 -21.70 13.99
C ASP A 186 1.73 -22.68 13.36
N THR A 187 1.33 -23.30 12.25
CA THR A 187 2.02 -24.43 11.60
C THR A 187 3.45 -24.13 11.14
N TYR A 188 3.84 -22.87 11.08
CA TYR A 188 5.18 -22.41 10.71
C TYR A 188 5.97 -21.84 11.88
N GLN A 189 5.47 -21.95 13.11
CA GLN A 189 6.18 -21.63 14.34
C GLN A 189 6.69 -20.17 14.36
N VAL A 190 5.80 -19.21 14.09
CA VAL A 190 6.09 -17.78 14.19
C VAL A 190 6.15 -17.34 15.66
N LEU A 191 5.19 -17.80 16.48
CA LEU A 191 5.10 -17.46 17.90
C LEU A 191 6.29 -17.97 18.71
N ASN A 192 6.81 -19.14 18.38
CA ASN A 192 7.97 -19.75 19.05
C ASN A 192 9.22 -19.74 18.16
N THR A 193 9.31 -18.80 17.20
CA THR A 193 10.47 -18.50 16.33
C THR A 193 11.08 -19.66 15.52
N GLY A 194 10.43 -20.83 15.48
CA GLY A 194 10.89 -22.08 14.88
C GLY A 194 11.07 -23.24 15.87
N GLY A 195 10.78 -23.00 17.15
CA GLY A 195 11.11 -23.87 18.27
C GLY A 195 12.58 -23.76 18.69
N ILE A 196 13.17 -22.56 18.58
CA ILE A 196 14.60 -22.29 18.75
C ILE A 196 14.73 -21.00 19.58
N ASP A 197 15.58 -20.96 20.61
CA ASP A 197 16.07 -19.69 21.16
C ASP A 197 17.03 -19.05 20.13
N ALA A 198 16.53 -18.11 19.34
CA ALA A 198 17.36 -17.40 18.37
C ALA A 198 18.19 -16.27 19.03
N ALA A 199 17.95 -15.87 20.29
CA ALA A 199 18.86 -15.03 21.07
C ALA A 199 20.25 -15.66 21.15
N THR A 200 20.30 -16.98 21.31
CA THR A 200 21.53 -17.75 21.49
C THR A 200 22.05 -18.38 20.19
N CYS A 201 21.21 -18.44 19.15
CA CYS A 201 21.44 -19.31 17.98
C CYS A 201 21.39 -18.58 16.62
N PRO A 202 22.40 -17.74 16.27
CA PRO A 202 23.62 -17.46 17.02
C PRO A 202 23.49 -16.30 18.02
N VAL A 203 24.38 -16.28 19.01
CA VAL A 203 24.34 -15.36 20.17
C VAL A 203 24.18 -13.88 19.78
N LEU A 204 23.26 -13.19 20.45
CA LEU A 204 22.79 -11.82 20.23
C LEU A 204 22.01 -11.59 18.92
N SER A 205 21.44 -12.62 18.29
CA SER A 205 20.57 -12.40 17.12
C SER A 205 19.20 -11.88 17.52
N ASN A 206 18.67 -10.94 16.74
CA ASN A 206 17.30 -10.48 16.88
C ASN A 206 16.31 -11.60 16.53
N GLU A 207 15.34 -11.81 17.42
CA GLU A 207 14.33 -12.85 17.25
C GLU A 207 13.04 -12.37 16.61
N SER A 208 12.92 -11.05 16.41
CA SER A 208 11.66 -10.48 15.95
C SER A 208 11.21 -11.08 14.62
N ILE A 209 9.91 -11.36 14.56
CA ILE A 209 9.24 -11.77 13.32
C ILE A 209 8.05 -10.84 13.15
N GLN A 210 8.06 -10.08 12.06
CA GLN A 210 6.98 -9.15 11.71
C GLN A 210 5.63 -9.89 11.61
N TRP A 211 4.54 -9.16 11.84
CA TRP A 211 3.18 -9.70 11.77
C TRP A 211 2.98 -10.57 10.53
N THR A 212 2.72 -11.85 10.78
CA THR A 212 2.52 -12.91 9.78
C THR A 212 1.11 -13.48 9.99
N THR A 213 0.34 -13.69 8.93
CA THR A 213 -0.98 -14.34 9.07
C THR A 213 -0.80 -15.75 9.62
N ILE A 214 -1.55 -16.12 10.67
CA ILE A 214 -1.33 -17.41 11.34
C ILE A 214 -1.42 -18.59 10.36
N GLY A 215 -0.52 -19.57 10.51
CA GLY A 215 -0.39 -20.70 9.59
C GLY A 215 0.33 -20.40 8.27
N HIS A 216 1.06 -19.28 8.17
CA HIS A 216 1.97 -18.95 7.05
C HIS A 216 3.43 -18.87 7.51
N ALA A 217 4.36 -19.07 6.57
CA ALA A 217 5.80 -18.97 6.82
C ALA A 217 6.21 -17.59 7.37
N PRO A 218 7.18 -17.51 8.30
CA PRO A 218 7.52 -16.29 9.02
C PRO A 218 8.03 -15.18 8.10
N CYS A 219 7.33 -14.05 8.11
CA CYS A 219 7.70 -12.85 7.37
C CYS A 219 8.67 -12.02 8.22
N ARG A 220 9.96 -12.37 8.26
CA ARG A 220 10.89 -11.83 9.27
C ARG A 220 11.10 -10.31 9.24
N GLY A 221 10.96 -9.62 8.10
CA GLY A 221 11.14 -8.16 8.00
C GLY A 221 9.90 -7.40 7.49
N SER A 222 10.06 -6.10 7.26
CA SER A 222 9.06 -5.20 6.68
C SER A 222 9.67 -4.28 5.61
N VAL A 223 8.82 -3.73 4.74
CA VAL A 223 9.20 -2.85 3.63
C VAL A 223 8.30 -1.62 3.64
N LEU A 224 8.92 -0.44 3.78
CA LEU A 224 8.27 0.85 3.53
C LEU A 224 8.71 1.36 2.16
N SER A 225 7.75 1.65 1.29
CA SER A 225 7.99 2.21 -0.04
C SER A 225 7.18 3.48 -0.26
N LEU A 226 7.64 4.34 -1.16
CA LEU A 226 7.01 5.61 -1.50
C LEU A 226 6.91 5.74 -3.02
N ALA A 227 5.72 6.09 -3.53
CA ALA A 227 5.40 6.15 -4.95
C ALA A 227 4.53 7.37 -5.30
N PRO A 228 4.46 7.82 -6.57
CA PRO A 228 5.31 7.41 -7.70
C PRO A 228 6.76 7.86 -7.50
N ALA A 229 7.73 7.19 -8.15
CA ALA A 229 9.15 7.51 -8.02
C ALA A 229 9.51 8.94 -8.45
N GLY A 230 8.78 9.48 -9.42
CA GLY A 230 8.88 10.86 -9.88
C GLY A 230 7.56 11.34 -10.46
N GLN A 231 7.25 12.63 -10.31
CA GLN A 231 6.10 13.29 -10.91
C GLN A 231 6.40 14.77 -11.17
N THR A 232 5.66 15.38 -12.11
CA THR A 232 5.81 16.80 -12.47
C THR A 232 4.46 17.49 -12.36
N HIS A 233 4.46 18.65 -11.69
CA HIS A 233 3.26 19.42 -11.35
C HIS A 233 3.48 20.91 -11.56
N GLY A 234 2.40 21.66 -11.74
CA GLY A 234 2.46 23.11 -11.82
C GLY A 234 2.57 23.75 -10.44
N VAL A 235 3.36 24.81 -10.30
CA VAL A 235 3.39 25.62 -9.06
C VAL A 235 1.96 26.03 -8.68
N GLY A 236 1.57 25.79 -7.43
CA GLY A 236 0.22 25.97 -6.90
C GLY A 236 -0.75 24.79 -7.07
N THR A 237 -0.41 23.76 -7.86
CA THR A 237 -1.23 22.54 -7.98
C THR A 237 -0.90 21.51 -6.90
N THR A 238 -1.70 20.45 -6.79
CA THR A 238 -1.52 19.40 -5.78
C THR A 238 -0.83 18.18 -6.37
N ALA A 239 0.31 17.80 -5.79
CA ALA A 239 0.97 16.52 -5.98
C ALA A 239 0.57 15.57 -4.83
N THR A 240 0.52 14.26 -5.10
CA THR A 240 0.26 13.24 -4.08
C THR A 240 1.37 12.21 -4.13
N VAL A 241 1.93 11.85 -2.97
CA VAL A 241 2.80 10.69 -2.81
C VAL A 241 2.08 9.66 -1.92
N VAL A 242 2.24 8.38 -2.20
CA VAL A 242 1.59 7.29 -1.47
C VAL A 242 2.67 6.43 -0.84
N ALA A 243 2.68 6.35 0.48
CA ALA A 243 3.49 5.37 1.19
C ALA A 243 2.74 4.03 1.21
N THR A 244 3.47 2.93 0.99
CA THR A 244 2.96 1.56 1.16
C THR A 244 3.86 0.84 2.15
N PHE A 245 3.27 0.31 3.22
CA PHE A 245 3.94 -0.45 4.26
C PHE A 245 3.38 -1.88 4.32
N ALA A 246 4.29 -2.86 4.20
CA ALA A 246 3.96 -4.27 4.17
C ALA A 246 5.03 -5.08 4.91
N ASN A 247 4.72 -6.30 5.32
CA ASN A 247 5.74 -7.24 5.75
C ASN A 247 6.55 -7.75 4.53
N SER A 248 7.65 -8.45 4.81
CA SER A 248 8.58 -9.02 3.82
C SER A 248 7.95 -10.06 2.88
N CYS A 249 6.77 -10.61 3.22
CA CYS A 249 5.99 -11.47 2.34
C CYS A 249 5.00 -10.70 1.43
N GLY A 250 4.96 -9.36 1.53
CA GLY A 250 4.01 -8.51 0.79
C GLY A 250 2.62 -8.43 1.42
N GLN A 251 2.42 -8.90 2.66
CA GLN A 251 1.15 -8.76 3.36
C GLN A 251 1.04 -7.32 3.95
N PRO A 252 -0.09 -6.61 3.77
CA PRO A 252 -0.20 -5.20 4.15
C PRO A 252 -0.20 -5.01 5.67
N LEU A 253 0.48 -3.94 6.12
CA LEU A 253 0.52 -3.53 7.53
C LEU A 253 -0.33 -2.27 7.68
N GLN A 254 -1.63 -2.49 7.93
CA GLN A 254 -2.62 -1.44 8.22
C GLN A 254 -2.42 -0.80 9.59
N ASP A 255 -3.05 0.35 9.79
CA ASP A 255 -3.11 1.08 11.07
C ASP A 255 -1.75 1.58 11.59
N VAL A 256 -0.76 1.69 10.71
CA VAL A 256 0.58 2.21 11.02
C VAL A 256 0.67 3.71 10.74
N SER A 257 1.21 4.46 11.70
CA SER A 257 1.50 5.89 11.52
C SER A 257 2.78 6.09 10.68
N VAL A 258 2.63 6.72 9.52
CA VAL A 258 3.71 7.06 8.59
C VAL A 258 3.96 8.56 8.64
N GLN A 259 5.21 8.95 8.84
CA GLN A 259 5.66 10.34 8.69
C GLN A 259 6.20 10.56 7.28
N PHE A 260 5.93 11.73 6.71
CA PHE A 260 6.47 12.19 5.42
C PHE A 260 7.36 13.42 5.65
N ALA A 261 8.49 13.50 4.97
CA ALA A 261 9.39 14.65 5.01
C ALA A 261 9.96 15.01 3.63
N ALA A 262 9.92 16.30 3.29
CA ALA A 262 10.71 16.88 2.21
C ALA A 262 12.14 17.07 2.71
N ILE A 263 13.06 16.26 2.18
CA ILE A 263 14.49 16.23 2.55
C ILE A 263 15.38 17.05 1.59
N GLY A 264 14.77 17.73 0.63
CA GLY A 264 15.43 18.62 -0.32
C GLY A 264 14.43 19.32 -1.24
N GLY A 265 14.88 20.38 -1.93
CA GLY A 265 14.06 21.16 -2.86
C GLY A 265 13.37 22.37 -2.25
N PRO A 266 12.46 23.04 -3.00
CA PRO A 266 11.79 24.27 -2.57
C PRO A 266 10.93 24.12 -1.29
N ASN A 267 10.47 22.92 -0.95
CA ASN A 267 9.70 22.63 0.27
C ASN A 267 10.54 21.94 1.36
N ASN A 268 11.88 21.97 1.29
CA ASN A 268 12.76 21.31 2.27
C ASN A 268 12.37 21.63 3.73
N GLY A 269 12.28 20.61 4.58
CA GLY A 269 11.84 20.71 5.97
C GLY A 269 10.31 20.66 6.17
N ARG A 270 9.51 20.64 5.10
CA ARG A 270 8.06 20.38 5.19
C ARG A 270 7.82 18.93 5.62
N THR A 271 6.88 18.74 6.54
CA THR A 271 6.47 17.43 7.05
C THR A 271 4.99 17.14 6.84
N GLY A 272 4.64 15.87 6.98
CA GLY A 272 3.29 15.34 6.95
C GLY A 272 3.18 14.06 7.76
N ASN A 273 1.96 13.58 7.97
CA ASN A 273 1.69 12.25 8.50
C ASN A 273 0.45 11.65 7.82
N GLY A 274 0.31 10.33 7.94
CA GLY A 274 -0.85 9.57 7.49
C GLY A 274 -0.89 8.21 8.20
N THR A 275 -2.06 7.58 8.23
CA THR A 275 -2.25 6.22 8.76
C THR A 275 -2.47 5.26 7.60
N THR A 276 -1.86 4.08 7.62
CA THR A 276 -2.07 3.06 6.57
C THR A 276 -3.47 2.45 6.65
N ASP A 277 -4.11 2.30 5.49
CA ASP A 277 -5.39 1.60 5.35
C ASP A 277 -5.21 0.07 5.36
N ALA A 278 -6.30 -0.68 5.17
CA ALA A 278 -6.29 -2.14 5.05
C ALA A 278 -5.41 -2.70 3.90
N ASN A 279 -4.99 -1.86 2.94
CA ASN A 279 -4.05 -2.21 1.87
C ASN A 279 -2.60 -1.86 2.23
N GLY A 280 -2.34 -1.38 3.46
CA GLY A 280 -1.04 -0.91 3.91
C GLY A 280 -0.67 0.45 3.31
N GLN A 281 -1.62 1.22 2.76
CA GLN A 281 -1.35 2.42 1.99
C GLN A 281 -1.79 3.69 2.71
N THR A 282 -1.02 4.77 2.58
CA THR A 282 -1.45 6.09 3.04
C THR A 282 -0.98 7.21 2.10
N PRO A 283 -1.90 8.00 1.52
CA PRO A 283 -1.56 9.11 0.63
C PRO A 283 -1.28 10.40 1.42
N TYR A 284 -0.23 11.12 1.02
CA TYR A 284 0.04 12.49 1.45
C TYR A 284 0.04 13.43 0.24
N SER A 285 -0.82 14.46 0.31
CA SER A 285 -1.01 15.45 -0.77
C SER A 285 -0.48 16.81 -0.35
N TYR A 286 0.24 17.49 -1.25
CA TYR A 286 0.82 18.80 -0.97
C TYR A 286 1.02 19.64 -2.25
N SER A 287 1.34 20.92 -2.07
CA SER A 287 1.59 21.88 -3.16
C SER A 287 2.84 22.73 -2.89
N SER A 288 3.51 23.21 -3.94
CA SER A 288 4.60 24.19 -3.84
C SER A 288 4.20 25.59 -4.32
N ALA A 289 4.74 26.63 -3.68
CA ALA A 289 4.67 28.01 -4.13
C ALA A 289 5.87 28.42 -5.02
N VAL A 290 6.91 27.59 -5.12
CA VAL A 290 8.16 27.88 -5.81
C VAL A 290 8.53 26.72 -6.75
N ALA A 291 9.03 27.03 -7.94
CA ALA A 291 9.49 26.05 -8.91
C ALA A 291 10.79 25.37 -8.47
N GLY A 292 11.04 24.16 -8.96
CA GLY A 292 12.16 23.29 -8.59
C GLY A 292 11.70 21.91 -8.13
N THR A 293 12.64 21.00 -7.90
CA THR A 293 12.35 19.60 -7.55
C THR A 293 12.47 19.37 -6.05
N ASP A 294 11.38 18.94 -5.42
CA ASP A 294 11.42 18.39 -4.07
C ASP A 294 11.87 16.93 -4.08
N THR A 295 12.57 16.52 -3.03
CA THR A 295 12.86 15.11 -2.73
C THR A 295 12.15 14.73 -1.45
N TRP A 296 11.29 13.71 -1.50
CA TRP A 296 10.55 13.20 -0.35
C TRP A 296 11.02 11.84 0.11
N ARG A 297 10.88 11.59 1.41
CA ARG A 297 11.04 10.29 2.06
C ARG A 297 9.92 10.10 3.08
N ALA A 298 9.48 8.86 3.26
CA ALA A 298 8.59 8.45 4.33
C ALA A 298 9.35 7.65 5.39
N SER A 299 8.84 7.64 6.61
CA SER A 299 9.38 6.86 7.73
C SER A 299 8.29 6.34 8.66
N VAL A 300 8.55 5.17 9.25
CA VAL A 300 7.76 4.56 10.32
C VAL A 300 8.70 4.35 11.50
N THR A 301 8.27 4.73 12.70
CA THR A 301 9.05 4.56 13.93
C THR A 301 8.30 3.64 14.88
N ASN A 302 8.97 2.58 15.33
CA ASN A 302 8.51 1.66 16.36
C ASN A 302 9.49 1.68 17.55
N ILE A 303 9.28 0.83 18.56
CA ILE A 303 10.15 0.81 19.75
C ILE A 303 11.58 0.33 19.47
N ALA A 304 11.79 -0.42 18.38
CA ALA A 304 13.08 -0.94 17.97
C ALA A 304 13.87 0.00 17.03
N GLY A 305 13.24 1.05 16.50
CA GLY A 305 13.91 2.11 15.74
C GLY A 305 13.05 2.73 14.64
N THR A 306 13.69 3.20 13.56
CA THR A 306 13.01 3.88 12.45
C THR A 306 13.31 3.22 11.11
N ILE A 307 12.25 2.79 10.44
CA ILE A 307 12.23 2.29 9.06
C ILE A 307 12.10 3.49 8.12
N THR A 308 12.84 3.50 7.02
CA THR A 308 12.75 4.59 6.02
C THR A 308 12.49 4.05 4.61
N SER A 309 11.76 4.84 3.81
CA SER A 309 11.44 4.48 2.43
C SER A 309 12.55 4.82 1.44
N ASN A 310 12.43 4.32 0.22
CA ASN A 310 13.05 4.96 -0.95
C ASN A 310 12.66 6.45 -1.03
N THR A 311 13.50 7.24 -1.69
CA THR A 311 13.17 8.63 -2.01
C THR A 311 12.33 8.72 -3.28
N VAL A 312 11.49 9.74 -3.38
CA VAL A 312 10.76 10.12 -4.61
C VAL A 312 10.95 11.60 -4.93
N THR A 313 10.72 12.00 -6.18
CA THR A 313 10.83 13.40 -6.60
C THR A 313 9.51 14.00 -7.06
N VAL A 314 9.34 15.29 -6.81
CA VAL A 314 8.20 16.09 -7.32
C VAL A 314 8.76 17.37 -7.91
N THR A 315 8.69 17.50 -9.23
CA THR A 315 9.19 18.68 -9.95
C THR A 315 8.09 19.70 -10.16
N TRP A 316 8.28 20.90 -9.60
CA TRP A 316 7.38 22.03 -9.73
C TRP A 316 7.82 22.94 -10.86
N VAL A 317 6.95 23.12 -11.84
CA VAL A 317 7.21 23.89 -13.07
C VAL A 317 6.29 25.11 -13.11
N LEU A 318 6.74 26.23 -13.67
CA LEU A 318 5.93 27.43 -13.76
C LEU A 318 4.87 27.33 -14.87
N PHE A 319 3.71 27.95 -14.64
CA PHE A 319 2.79 28.34 -15.71
C PHE A 319 3.23 29.67 -16.36
N ALA A 320 2.57 30.07 -17.45
CA ALA A 320 2.93 31.27 -18.17
C ALA A 320 2.75 32.54 -17.29
N PRO A 321 3.75 33.47 -17.24
CA PRO A 321 3.67 34.64 -16.37
C PRO A 321 2.43 35.52 -16.59
N GLY A 322 1.65 35.75 -15.53
CA GLY A 322 0.40 36.52 -15.62
C GLY A 322 -0.85 35.70 -15.97
N GLY A 323 -0.77 34.37 -15.81
CA GLY A 323 -1.88 33.43 -15.92
C GLY A 323 -2.09 32.91 -17.34
N GLY A 324 -2.50 31.64 -17.44
CA GLY A 324 -2.67 30.92 -18.70
C GLY A 324 -1.52 29.96 -19.03
N ALA A 325 -1.60 29.37 -20.21
CA ALA A 325 -0.58 28.49 -20.76
C ALA A 325 -0.49 28.64 -22.29
N PHE A 326 0.71 28.39 -22.82
CA PHE A 326 0.86 28.13 -24.25
C PHE A 326 0.22 26.79 -24.58
N VAL A 327 -0.34 26.68 -25.78
CA VAL A 327 -0.97 25.45 -26.29
C VAL A 327 -0.13 24.94 -27.44
N ILE A 328 0.23 23.66 -27.40
CA ILE A 328 0.84 22.92 -28.50
C ILE A 328 -0.10 21.82 -28.98
N SER A 329 0.05 21.43 -30.24
CA SER A 329 -0.70 20.31 -30.79
C SER A 329 -0.14 18.97 -30.30
N ASP A 330 -1.01 17.97 -30.15
CA ASP A 330 -0.64 16.60 -29.80
C ASP A 330 0.31 15.94 -30.81
N LEU A 331 0.20 16.29 -32.10
CA LEU A 331 1.18 15.88 -33.13
C LEU A 331 2.55 16.58 -33.02
N LYS A 332 2.69 17.54 -32.11
CA LYS A 332 3.94 18.29 -31.82
C LYS A 332 4.46 18.06 -30.40
N ASP A 333 3.74 17.32 -29.56
CA ASP A 333 4.21 16.88 -28.25
C ASP A 333 5.24 15.74 -28.42
N VAL A 334 6.45 16.13 -28.84
CA VAL A 334 7.60 15.23 -29.01
C VAL A 334 8.81 15.85 -28.33
N GLN A 335 9.56 15.04 -27.59
CA GLN A 335 10.70 15.51 -26.80
C GLN A 335 11.75 16.21 -27.69
N GLY A 336 12.05 17.47 -27.38
CA GLY A 336 12.97 18.31 -28.17
C GLY A 336 12.41 18.81 -29.51
N GLY A 337 11.12 18.61 -29.79
CA GLY A 337 10.46 19.08 -31.01
C GLY A 337 10.33 20.61 -31.09
N PRO A 338 10.52 21.22 -32.27
CA PRO A 338 10.23 22.64 -32.47
C PRO A 338 8.71 22.87 -32.60
N ALA A 339 8.07 23.35 -31.53
CA ALA A 339 6.71 23.86 -31.56
C ALA A 339 6.63 25.26 -32.22
N TYR A 340 5.48 25.63 -32.78
CA TYR A 340 5.18 27.02 -33.14
C TYR A 340 4.28 27.65 -32.06
N TRP A 341 4.88 27.92 -30.90
CA TRP A 341 4.31 28.38 -29.64
C TRP A 341 3.18 29.42 -29.74
N TRP A 342 3.33 30.47 -30.55
CA TRP A 342 2.30 31.49 -30.72
C TRP A 342 2.41 32.23 -32.06
N GLY A 343 1.27 32.63 -32.63
CA GLY A 343 1.21 33.63 -33.68
C GLY A 343 0.10 33.41 -34.71
N ALA A 344 0.00 34.33 -35.68
CA ALA A 344 -1.08 34.38 -36.67
C ALA A 344 -1.29 33.06 -37.46
N GLN A 345 -0.22 32.28 -37.64
CA GLN A 345 -0.18 31.02 -38.41
C GLN A 345 -0.20 29.75 -37.54
N TRP A 346 -0.48 29.85 -36.23
CA TRP A 346 -0.46 28.69 -35.30
C TRP A 346 -1.24 27.50 -35.85
N TRP A 347 -2.50 27.74 -36.21
CA TRP A 347 -3.43 26.75 -36.76
C TRP A 347 -2.95 26.01 -38.04
N LYS A 348 -1.92 26.50 -38.74
CA LYS A 348 -1.29 25.80 -39.88
C LYS A 348 0.02 25.10 -39.52
N LYS A 349 0.71 25.55 -38.48
CA LYS A 349 2.06 25.07 -38.11
C LYS A 349 2.04 24.02 -37.01
N ASP A 350 1.00 24.03 -36.19
CA ASP A 350 0.68 23.07 -35.13
C ASP A 350 -0.65 22.36 -35.48
N PRO A 351 -0.64 21.38 -36.41
CA PRO A 351 -1.83 20.59 -36.76
C PRO A 351 -2.15 19.58 -35.64
N LEU A 352 -3.43 19.40 -35.34
CA LEU A 352 -3.93 18.46 -34.34
C LEU A 352 -4.23 17.09 -34.98
N SER A 353 -4.28 16.02 -34.20
CA SER A 353 -4.72 14.70 -34.69
C SER A 353 -6.15 14.70 -35.23
N THR A 354 -7.03 15.57 -34.71
CA THR A 354 -8.41 15.74 -35.19
C THR A 354 -8.56 16.73 -36.36
N GLY A 355 -7.46 17.32 -36.86
CA GLY A 355 -7.46 18.27 -37.98
C GLY A 355 -6.80 19.61 -37.65
N LEU A 356 -7.24 20.69 -38.30
CA LEU A 356 -6.73 22.03 -38.03
C LEU A 356 -7.61 22.73 -37.01
N ALA A 357 -6.99 23.42 -36.05
CA ALA A 357 -7.69 24.35 -35.18
C ALA A 357 -8.32 25.50 -35.99
N PRO A 358 -9.33 26.21 -35.44
CA PRO A 358 -9.88 27.40 -36.06
C PRO A 358 -8.79 28.42 -36.37
N ALA A 359 -8.87 29.08 -37.53
CA ALA A 359 -7.90 30.08 -37.94
C ALA A 359 -7.79 31.29 -36.98
N ALA A 360 -8.76 31.46 -36.08
CA ALA A 360 -8.75 32.44 -35.00
C ALA A 360 -7.83 32.06 -33.83
N PHE A 361 -7.55 30.78 -33.58
CA PHE A 361 -6.71 30.34 -32.46
C PHE A 361 -5.21 30.52 -32.77
N LYS A 362 -4.48 31.14 -31.84
CA LYS A 362 -3.08 31.58 -32.03
C LYS A 362 -2.06 30.95 -31.09
N GLY A 363 -2.43 29.94 -30.30
CA GLY A 363 -1.48 29.17 -29.46
C GLY A 363 -1.37 29.57 -27.99
N PHE A 364 -2.25 30.45 -27.49
CA PHE A 364 -2.26 30.82 -26.08
C PHE A 364 -3.67 30.75 -25.51
N GLU A 365 -3.76 30.27 -24.27
CA GLU A 365 -5.00 30.21 -23.51
C GLU A 365 -4.81 30.88 -22.13
N LYS A 366 -5.81 31.64 -21.67
CA LYS A 366 -5.71 32.49 -20.46
C LYS A 366 -6.80 32.27 -19.39
N SER A 367 -7.91 31.59 -19.66
CA SER A 367 -8.96 31.39 -18.65
C SER A 367 -8.54 30.40 -17.55
N ASN A 368 -7.72 29.41 -17.90
CA ASN A 368 -7.23 28.41 -16.94
C ASN A 368 -5.90 28.84 -16.29
N LEU A 369 -5.92 29.05 -14.98
CA LEU A 369 -4.74 29.44 -14.17
C LEU A 369 -3.91 28.24 -13.71
N THR A 370 -4.51 27.04 -13.67
CA THR A 370 -3.86 25.79 -13.27
C THR A 370 -4.30 24.63 -14.19
N PRO A 371 -3.86 24.62 -15.46
CA PRO A 371 -4.15 23.52 -16.38
C PRO A 371 -3.80 22.14 -15.84
N SER A 372 -4.68 21.17 -16.08
CA SER A 372 -4.49 19.75 -15.76
C SER A 372 -5.07 18.88 -16.87
N CYS A 373 -4.56 17.65 -17.00
CA CYS A 373 -4.97 16.72 -18.06
C CYS A 373 -6.46 16.37 -17.96
N GLY A 374 -7.13 16.23 -19.11
CA GLY A 374 -8.55 15.89 -19.19
C GLY A 374 -9.51 17.08 -18.99
N GLN A 375 -9.03 18.27 -18.64
CA GLN A 375 -9.86 19.47 -18.57
C GLN A 375 -10.14 20.08 -19.95
N THR A 376 -11.34 20.61 -20.13
CA THR A 376 -11.65 21.55 -21.21
C THR A 376 -11.36 22.99 -20.76
N TRP A 377 -11.02 23.86 -21.70
CA TRP A 377 -10.72 25.28 -21.47
C TRP A 377 -11.37 26.13 -22.55
N THR A 378 -11.59 27.42 -22.28
CA THR A 378 -12.28 28.33 -23.22
C THR A 378 -11.51 29.62 -23.41
N THR A 379 -11.06 29.86 -24.64
CA THR A 379 -10.34 31.09 -24.98
C THR A 379 -11.25 32.15 -25.60
N ARG A 380 -10.77 33.40 -25.65
CA ARG A 380 -11.52 34.49 -26.29
C ARG A 380 -11.63 34.25 -27.81
N PRO A 381 -12.85 34.31 -28.40
CA PRO A 381 -12.99 34.35 -29.85
C PRO A 381 -12.30 35.58 -30.46
N GLY A 382 -11.71 35.44 -31.65
CA GLY A 382 -11.14 36.55 -32.41
C GLY A 382 -9.68 36.90 -32.06
N ASN A 383 -8.78 35.93 -32.28
CA ASN A 383 -7.38 35.89 -31.81
C ASN A 383 -7.28 35.50 -30.33
N SER A 384 -6.44 34.50 -30.03
CA SER A 384 -6.06 34.16 -28.65
C SER A 384 -5.64 35.41 -27.87
N PRO A 385 -5.86 35.46 -26.55
CA PRO A 385 -5.31 36.50 -25.68
C PRO A 385 -3.81 36.70 -25.93
N PRO A 386 -3.28 37.93 -25.79
CA PRO A 386 -1.85 38.16 -25.95
C PRO A 386 -1.07 37.34 -24.90
N PRO A 387 -0.02 36.61 -25.31
CA PRO A 387 0.82 35.85 -24.39
C PRO A 387 1.65 36.81 -23.51
N PRO A 388 2.37 36.28 -22.51
CA PRO A 388 3.33 37.06 -21.74
C PRO A 388 4.35 37.73 -22.68
N ARG A 389 4.69 39.00 -22.42
CA ARG A 389 5.66 39.76 -23.25
C ARG A 389 7.06 39.16 -23.25
N THR A 390 7.39 38.42 -22.20
CA THR A 390 8.65 37.69 -22.03
C THR A 390 8.34 36.32 -21.42
N VAL A 391 9.11 35.33 -21.86
CA VAL A 391 9.23 34.02 -21.23
C VAL A 391 10.58 34.00 -20.51
N PRO A 392 10.68 33.51 -19.26
CA PRO A 392 11.97 33.39 -18.59
C PRO A 392 12.92 32.48 -19.39
N ALA A 393 14.11 32.98 -19.71
CA ALA A 393 15.12 32.16 -20.37
C ALA A 393 15.63 31.07 -19.40
N ASN A 394 15.84 29.86 -19.91
CA ASN A 394 16.35 28.69 -19.16
C ASN A 394 15.47 28.23 -17.98
N ILE A 395 14.15 28.46 -18.04
CA ILE A 395 13.18 27.87 -17.10
C ILE A 395 12.13 27.10 -17.91
N ASP A 396 11.88 25.86 -17.52
CA ASP A 396 10.79 25.07 -18.09
C ASP A 396 9.44 25.69 -17.73
N MET A 397 8.52 25.70 -18.68
CA MET A 397 7.13 26.09 -18.47
C MET A 397 6.19 24.97 -18.86
N LEU A 398 5.11 24.80 -18.12
CA LEU A 398 4.02 23.92 -18.53
C LEU A 398 3.27 24.52 -19.71
N VAL A 399 2.96 23.64 -20.66
CA VAL A 399 2.12 23.90 -21.83
C VAL A 399 0.90 22.98 -21.77
N ILE A 400 -0.18 23.39 -22.42
CA ILE A 400 -1.31 22.50 -22.69
C ILE A 400 -1.02 21.76 -24.00
N VAL A 401 -1.05 20.43 -23.95
CA VAL A 401 -1.12 19.61 -25.16
C VAL A 401 -2.59 19.42 -25.51
N SER A 402 -2.99 19.73 -26.73
CA SER A 402 -4.36 19.52 -27.21
C SER A 402 -4.41 18.67 -28.47
N SER A 403 -5.39 17.78 -28.55
CA SER A 403 -5.78 17.04 -29.75
C SER A 403 -6.98 17.64 -30.49
N HIS A 404 -7.69 18.62 -29.88
CA HIS A 404 -8.91 19.21 -30.45
C HIS A 404 -9.15 20.65 -29.98
N ILE A 405 -9.54 21.54 -30.89
CA ILE A 405 -9.89 22.94 -30.63
C ILE A 405 -11.02 23.33 -31.60
N THR A 406 -12.04 24.06 -31.13
CA THR A 406 -13.25 24.46 -31.87
C THR A 406 -13.52 25.96 -31.81
#